data_AF-A0AAV5P9Y9-F1
#
_entry.id   AF-A0AAV5P9Y9-F1
#
_cell.length_a   1.000
_cell.length_b   1.000
_cell.length_c   1.000
_cell.angle_alpha   90.00
_cell.angle_beta   90.00
_cell.angle_gamma   90.00
#
_symmetry.space_group_name_H-M   'P 1'
#
loop_
_entity.id
_entity.type
_entity.pdbx_description
1 polymer ?
#
loop_
_entity_poly.entity_id
_entity_poly.type
_entity_poly.pdbx_seq_one_letter_code
_entity_poly.pdbx_strand_id
1 'polypeptide(L)'
;MPRKRTVTISTLVVAALACAGIATARDDFPALLDELRETAGSSAQLPDATASPDPSVDVEEVRALLDELEVKGRAPKAGYDRDLFGPAWADTDRNGCDTRNDVLRRDLTAVTFKQGTNGCVVLSGTLQDPYTGQSINFERGQDTSSAVQIDHVVALADAWQKGAQKWSAETREQFANDPLNLRAVDGPTNQQKGAGDAATWLPPAKGYRCEYVAAQVAVKSAYGLWVTAAEADAIERVLEGC
;
A
#
# COMPACT_ATOMS: atom_id res chain seq x y z
N MET A 1 -4.74 41.53 -21.78
CA MET A 1 -3.74 41.11 -22.78
C MET A 1 -3.33 39.67 -22.49
N PRO A 2 -3.81 38.68 -23.26
CA PRO A 2 -3.44 37.28 -23.05
C PRO A 2 -2.15 36.94 -23.82
N ARG A 3 -1.12 36.48 -23.10
CA ARG A 3 0.11 35.92 -23.70
C ARG A 3 -0.14 34.48 -24.11
N LYS A 4 -0.24 34.25 -25.42
CA LYS A 4 -0.27 32.93 -26.06
C LYS A 4 1.03 32.18 -25.74
N ARG A 5 0.95 30.95 -25.22
CA ARG A 5 2.10 30.04 -25.13
C ARG A 5 1.98 29.00 -26.25
N THR A 6 2.99 29.00 -27.11
CA THR A 6 3.16 28.16 -28.29
C THR A 6 3.54 26.73 -27.88
N VAL A 7 2.88 25.75 -28.50
CA VAL A 7 3.20 24.32 -28.39
C VAL A 7 4.16 23.97 -29.53
N THR A 8 5.33 23.42 -29.21
CA THR A 8 6.29 22.93 -30.21
C THR A 8 6.17 21.41 -30.33
N ILE A 9 5.74 20.95 -31.51
CA ILE A 9 5.66 19.54 -31.90
C ILE A 9 7.04 19.15 -32.45
N SER A 10 7.68 18.13 -31.87
CA SER A 10 8.92 17.55 -32.41
C SER A 10 8.59 16.38 -33.34
N THR A 11 9.06 16.47 -34.57
CA THR A 11 8.83 15.53 -35.66
C THR A 11 9.84 14.38 -35.65
N LEU A 12 9.35 13.14 -35.85
CA LEU A 12 10.15 11.95 -36.15
C LEU A 12 10.95 12.12 -37.46
N VAL A 13 12.17 11.58 -37.48
CA VAL A 13 12.92 11.29 -38.72
C VAL A 13 13.19 9.80 -38.78
N VAL A 14 12.60 9.14 -39.78
CA VAL A 14 12.87 7.75 -40.17
C VAL A 14 13.87 7.79 -41.33
N ALA A 15 15.04 7.17 -41.16
CA ALA A 15 16.02 7.01 -42.22
C ALA A 15 15.85 5.64 -42.90
N ALA A 16 15.53 5.66 -44.19
CA ALA A 16 15.51 4.51 -45.07
C ALA A 16 16.89 4.37 -45.75
N LEU A 17 17.47 3.16 -45.72
CA LEU A 17 18.63 2.82 -46.54
C LEU A 17 18.23 1.86 -47.65
N ALA A 18 18.56 2.23 -48.89
CA ALA A 18 18.22 1.53 -50.11
C ALA A 18 19.24 0.43 -50.46
N CYS A 19 18.73 -0.61 -51.15
CA CYS A 19 19.47 -1.75 -51.69
C CYS A 19 20.10 -1.45 -53.06
N ALA A 20 21.29 -2.03 -53.31
CA ALA A 20 21.85 -2.37 -54.63
C ALA A 20 22.89 -3.50 -54.38
N GLY A 21 23.06 -4.57 -55.15
CA GLY A 21 22.54 -5.00 -56.44
C GLY A 21 22.90 -6.48 -56.68
N ILE A 22 22.50 -6.97 -57.84
CA ILE A 22 22.22 -8.35 -58.28
C ILE A 22 23.47 -9.07 -58.83
N ALA A 23 23.59 -10.41 -58.64
CA ALA A 23 23.72 -11.41 -59.73
C ALA A 23 24.19 -12.83 -59.26
N THR A 24 23.31 -13.82 -59.47
CA THR A 24 23.49 -15.19 -60.07
C THR A 24 24.81 -15.95 -59.83
N ALA A 25 24.90 -17.24 -59.49
CA ALA A 25 24.06 -18.39 -59.80
C ALA A 25 24.50 -19.64 -59.00
N ARG A 26 23.53 -20.53 -58.76
CA ARG A 26 23.55 -22.00 -58.88
C ARG A 26 24.42 -22.89 -57.95
N ASP A 27 23.71 -23.94 -57.54
CA ASP A 27 24.12 -25.28 -57.10
C ASP A 27 24.26 -25.52 -55.58
N ASP A 28 23.64 -26.64 -55.17
CA ASP A 28 23.68 -27.33 -53.86
C ASP A 28 22.66 -26.98 -52.75
N PHE A 29 21.37 -27.24 -53.05
CA PHE A 29 20.42 -27.79 -52.07
C PHE A 29 20.59 -29.33 -52.09
N PRO A 30 21.23 -29.99 -51.10
CA PRO A 30 20.58 -30.28 -49.82
C PRO A 30 21.58 -30.57 -48.65
N ALA A 31 21.95 -29.57 -47.86
CA ALA A 31 22.69 -29.81 -46.60
C ALA A 31 22.29 -28.86 -45.45
N LEU A 32 21.40 -27.90 -45.70
CA LEU A 32 21.06 -26.85 -44.72
C LEU A 32 19.85 -27.18 -43.82
N LEU A 33 19.25 -28.37 -43.95
CA LEU A 33 18.09 -28.76 -43.15
C LEU A 33 18.42 -29.65 -41.94
N ASP A 34 19.63 -30.20 -41.86
CA ASP A 34 20.10 -30.95 -40.67
C ASP A 34 20.78 -30.06 -39.63
N GLU A 35 21.47 -28.98 -40.04
CA GLU A 35 22.09 -28.02 -39.10
C GLU A 35 21.06 -27.14 -38.35
N LEU A 36 19.83 -27.02 -38.86
CA LEU A 36 18.74 -26.30 -38.18
C LEU A 36 17.98 -27.18 -37.15
N ARG A 37 18.28 -28.49 -37.09
CA ARG A 37 17.65 -29.41 -36.12
C ARG A 37 18.48 -29.63 -34.86
N GLU A 38 19.79 -29.40 -34.89
CA GLU A 38 20.66 -29.54 -33.70
C GLU A 38 20.64 -28.33 -32.75
N THR A 39 20.07 -27.18 -33.16
CA THR A 39 19.90 -26.02 -32.26
C THR A 39 18.54 -25.96 -31.55
N ALA A 40 17.65 -26.92 -31.80
CA ALA A 40 16.31 -26.99 -31.19
C ALA A 40 16.21 -27.98 -30.00
N GLY A 41 17.35 -28.47 -29.48
CA GLY A 41 17.42 -29.52 -28.46
C GLY A 41 17.77 -29.08 -27.04
N SER A 42 17.75 -27.78 -26.74
CA SER A 42 17.95 -27.28 -25.37
C SER A 42 16.64 -26.76 -24.81
N SER A 43 15.86 -27.68 -24.23
CA SER A 43 14.78 -27.32 -23.31
C SER A 43 15.39 -26.58 -22.13
N ALA A 44 15.44 -25.25 -22.22
CA ALA A 44 15.58 -24.41 -21.05
C ALA A 44 14.36 -24.69 -20.18
N GLN A 45 14.57 -25.48 -19.13
CA GLN A 45 13.61 -25.65 -18.06
C GLN A 45 13.28 -24.24 -17.55
N LEU A 46 12.09 -23.76 -17.89
CA LEU A 46 11.54 -22.55 -17.29
C LEU A 46 11.54 -22.78 -15.77
N PRO A 47 12.01 -21.82 -14.95
CA PRO A 47 11.89 -21.95 -13.51
C PRO A 47 10.43 -22.22 -13.18
N ASP A 48 10.23 -23.26 -12.38
CA ASP A 48 8.95 -23.74 -11.92
C ASP A 48 8.16 -22.56 -11.32
N ALA A 49 7.04 -22.20 -11.95
CA ALA A 49 6.12 -21.17 -11.48
C ALA A 49 5.21 -21.75 -10.38
N THR A 50 5.82 -22.33 -9.35
CA THR A 50 5.13 -22.91 -8.18
C THR A 50 5.79 -22.48 -6.87
N ALA A 51 5.91 -21.17 -6.69
CA ALA A 51 5.92 -20.57 -5.37
C ALA A 51 5.29 -19.17 -5.50
N SER A 52 3.99 -19.07 -5.32
CA SER A 52 3.44 -17.82 -4.83
C SER A 52 4.07 -17.61 -3.46
N PRO A 53 4.88 -16.56 -3.21
CA PRO A 53 5.22 -16.25 -1.84
C PRO A 53 3.89 -16.02 -1.14
N ASP A 54 3.62 -16.84 -0.13
CA ASP A 54 2.76 -16.41 0.97
C ASP A 54 3.26 -15.00 1.34
N PRO A 55 2.42 -13.96 1.47
CA PRO A 55 2.89 -12.68 1.97
C PRO A 55 3.18 -12.81 3.48
N SER A 56 4.01 -13.78 3.86
CA SER A 56 4.62 -13.85 5.16
C SER A 56 5.43 -12.58 5.33
N VAL A 57 5.19 -11.87 6.43
CA VAL A 57 6.00 -10.74 6.85
C VAL A 57 7.48 -11.15 6.84
N ASP A 58 8.33 -10.38 6.15
CA ASP A 58 9.78 -10.53 6.27
C ASP A 58 10.21 -9.96 7.63
N VAL A 59 10.29 -10.84 8.63
CA VAL A 59 10.57 -10.46 10.03
C VAL A 59 11.94 -9.79 10.16
N GLU A 60 12.94 -10.22 9.39
CA GLU A 60 14.28 -9.66 9.47
C GLU A 60 14.35 -8.26 8.86
N GLU A 61 13.63 -8.02 7.76
CA GLU A 61 13.46 -6.67 7.21
C GLU A 61 12.74 -5.75 8.21
N VAL A 62 11.67 -6.22 8.84
CA VAL A 62 10.94 -5.43 9.84
C VAL A 62 11.81 -5.13 11.06
N ARG A 63 12.61 -6.08 11.54
CA ARG A 63 13.58 -5.85 12.63
C ARG A 63 14.63 -4.82 12.24
N ALA A 64 15.20 -4.92 11.04
CA ALA A 64 16.17 -3.95 10.56
C ALA A 64 15.58 -2.52 10.54
N LEU A 65 14.33 -2.37 10.08
CA LEU A 65 13.64 -1.07 10.12
C LEU A 65 13.35 -0.62 11.55
N LEU A 66 12.96 -1.53 12.45
CA LEU A 66 12.69 -1.21 13.86
C LEU A 66 13.95 -0.70 14.57
N ASP A 67 15.10 -1.31 14.31
CA ASP A 67 16.40 -0.93 14.88
C ASP A 67 16.86 0.47 14.43
N GLU A 68 16.41 0.92 13.25
CA GLU A 68 16.68 2.27 12.75
C GLU A 68 15.74 3.33 13.36
N LEU A 69 14.60 2.93 13.92
CA LEU A 69 13.68 3.88 14.56
C LEU A 69 14.30 4.43 15.84
N GLU A 70 14.25 5.75 15.97
CA GLU A 70 14.66 6.38 17.21
C GLU A 70 13.78 5.92 18.38
N VAL A 71 14.39 5.68 19.54
CA VAL A 71 13.68 5.31 20.77
C VAL A 71 13.62 6.51 21.72
N LYS A 72 12.41 7.02 21.96
CA LYS A 72 12.14 8.21 22.77
C LYS A 72 10.83 8.12 23.55
N GLY A 73 10.72 8.89 24.63
CA GLY A 73 9.43 9.08 25.30
C GLY A 73 8.39 9.77 24.42
N ARG A 74 7.11 9.70 24.81
CA ARG A 74 6.04 10.46 24.15
C ARG A 74 6.22 11.96 24.36
N ALA A 75 6.13 12.75 23.29
CA ALA A 75 5.99 14.19 23.40
C ALA A 75 4.61 14.57 23.96
N PRO A 76 4.44 15.80 24.50
CA PRO A 76 3.14 16.29 24.92
C PRO A 76 2.09 16.23 23.80
N LYS A 77 0.84 15.94 24.14
CA LYS A 77 -0.30 16.00 23.21
C LYS A 77 -0.81 17.43 22.99
N ALA A 78 -0.17 18.44 23.60
CA ALA A 78 -0.59 19.83 23.49
C ALA A 78 -0.63 20.28 22.03
N GLY A 79 -1.68 21.04 21.67
CA GLY A 79 -1.89 21.54 20.32
C GLY A 79 -2.36 20.50 19.29
N TYR A 80 -2.56 19.24 19.70
CA TYR A 80 -3.15 18.24 18.82
C TYR A 80 -4.60 18.60 18.50
N ASP A 81 -4.90 18.64 17.20
CA ASP A 81 -6.24 18.63 16.64
C ASP A 81 -6.21 17.70 15.43
N ARG A 82 -7.28 16.91 15.22
CA ARG A 82 -7.37 15.99 14.10
C ARG A 82 -7.41 16.74 12.77
N ASP A 83 -8.02 17.92 12.74
CA ASP A 83 -8.21 18.72 11.53
C ASP A 83 -6.87 19.27 10.98
N LEU A 84 -5.82 19.25 11.80
CA LEU A 84 -4.45 19.56 11.37
C LEU A 84 -3.86 18.54 10.39
N PHE A 85 -4.49 17.38 10.23
CA PHE A 85 -4.14 16.37 9.24
C PHE A 85 -4.91 16.54 7.92
N GLY A 86 -5.55 17.69 7.72
CA GLY A 86 -6.25 18.01 6.49
C GLY A 86 -7.66 17.40 6.42
N PRO A 87 -8.34 17.54 5.27
CA PRO A 87 -9.67 17.01 5.07
C PRO A 87 -9.70 15.50 5.27
N ALA A 88 -10.73 15.00 5.97
CA ALA A 88 -10.92 13.57 6.12
C ALA A 88 -11.10 12.92 4.75
N TRP A 89 -10.28 11.91 4.47
CA TRP A 89 -10.33 11.11 3.24
C TRP A 89 -10.06 11.93 1.97
N ALA A 90 -9.10 12.83 2.01
CA ALA A 90 -8.68 13.58 0.83
C ALA A 90 -8.25 12.62 -0.31
N ASP A 91 -8.54 13.00 -1.55
CA ASP A 91 -8.07 12.32 -2.76
C ASP A 91 -6.63 12.77 -3.05
N THR A 92 -5.68 12.18 -2.32
CA THR A 92 -4.26 12.60 -2.39
C THR A 92 -3.55 12.04 -3.62
N ASP A 93 -4.01 10.92 -4.18
CA ASP A 93 -3.46 10.33 -5.41
C ASP A 93 -4.11 10.89 -6.70
N ARG A 94 -5.19 11.68 -6.54
CA ARG A 94 -5.94 12.37 -7.60
C ARG A 94 -6.56 11.39 -8.60
N ASN A 95 -6.99 10.22 -8.12
CA ASN A 95 -7.67 9.23 -8.93
C ASN A 95 -9.18 9.53 -9.11
N GLY A 96 -9.72 10.52 -8.38
CA GLY A 96 -11.12 10.95 -8.43
C GLY A 96 -12.01 10.33 -7.34
N CYS A 97 -11.47 9.44 -6.51
CA CYS A 97 -12.14 8.80 -5.40
C CYS A 97 -11.57 9.30 -4.08
N ASP A 98 -12.41 9.41 -3.06
CA ASP A 98 -11.91 9.70 -1.71
C ASP A 98 -11.15 8.47 -1.15
N THR A 99 -10.15 8.74 -0.30
CA THR A 99 -9.30 7.68 0.25
C THR A 99 -10.09 6.60 1.00
N ARG A 100 -11.20 6.96 1.64
CA ARG A 100 -12.04 5.97 2.34
C ARG A 100 -12.57 4.94 1.35
N ASN A 101 -13.08 5.38 0.21
CA ASN A 101 -13.60 4.47 -0.78
C ASN A 101 -12.49 3.66 -1.47
N ASP A 102 -11.29 4.21 -1.61
CA ASP A 102 -10.15 3.44 -2.11
C ASP A 102 -9.79 2.30 -1.15
N VAL A 103 -9.75 2.57 0.15
CA VAL A 103 -9.51 1.53 1.17
C VAL A 103 -10.65 0.51 1.19
N LEU A 104 -11.92 0.95 1.14
CA LEU A 104 -13.06 0.02 1.08
C LEU A 104 -13.02 -0.83 -0.20
N ARG A 105 -12.65 -0.27 -1.35
CA ARG A 105 -12.51 -1.03 -2.60
C ARG A 105 -11.41 -2.08 -2.48
N ARG A 106 -10.28 -1.74 -1.84
CA ARG A 106 -9.13 -2.62 -1.65
C ARG A 106 -9.44 -3.77 -0.69
N ASP A 107 -10.09 -3.46 0.44
CA ASP A 107 -10.19 -4.38 1.58
C ASP A 107 -11.49 -5.19 1.60
N LEU A 108 -12.53 -4.76 0.88
CA LEU A 108 -13.78 -5.50 0.76
C LEU A 108 -13.77 -6.45 -0.43
N THR A 109 -14.47 -7.56 -0.28
CA THR A 109 -14.83 -8.48 -1.36
C THR A 109 -16.30 -8.29 -1.74
N ALA A 110 -16.72 -8.84 -2.90
CA ALA A 110 -18.11 -8.76 -3.38
C ALA A 110 -18.67 -7.31 -3.42
N VAL A 111 -17.82 -6.36 -3.83
CA VAL A 111 -18.11 -4.92 -3.74
C VAL A 111 -19.18 -4.49 -4.74
N THR A 112 -20.16 -3.72 -4.27
CA THR A 112 -21.13 -3.01 -5.12
C THR A 112 -20.84 -1.52 -5.12
N PHE A 113 -20.82 -0.91 -6.30
CA PHE A 113 -20.59 0.53 -6.47
C PHE A 113 -21.86 1.30 -6.82
N LYS A 114 -21.91 2.57 -6.41
CA LYS A 114 -22.96 3.50 -6.83
C LYS A 114 -22.79 3.83 -8.31
N GLN A 115 -23.85 3.64 -9.09
CA GLN A 115 -23.88 4.03 -10.49
C GLN A 115 -23.63 5.54 -10.66
N GLY A 116 -22.98 5.91 -11.77
CA GLY A 116 -22.65 7.31 -12.09
C GLY A 116 -21.50 7.90 -11.26
N THR A 117 -20.77 7.09 -10.49
CA THR A 117 -19.60 7.53 -9.70
C THR A 117 -18.26 7.02 -10.24
N ASN A 118 -18.24 6.45 -11.45
CA ASN A 118 -17.04 5.85 -12.06
C ASN A 118 -16.35 4.81 -11.16
N GLY A 119 -17.12 4.07 -10.36
CA GLY A 119 -16.58 3.09 -9.42
C GLY A 119 -15.99 3.68 -8.14
N CYS A 120 -16.17 4.98 -7.88
CA CYS A 120 -15.64 5.60 -6.66
C CYS A 120 -16.46 5.34 -5.42
N VAL A 121 -17.79 5.29 -5.47
CA VAL A 121 -18.57 5.17 -4.23
C VAL A 121 -18.95 3.72 -3.97
N VAL A 122 -18.30 3.10 -2.99
CA VAL A 122 -18.65 1.77 -2.48
C VAL A 122 -19.95 1.83 -1.68
N LEU A 123 -20.95 1.03 -2.06
CA LEU A 123 -22.25 0.91 -1.39
C LEU A 123 -22.30 -0.28 -0.44
N SER A 124 -21.68 -1.40 -0.79
CA SER A 124 -21.64 -2.59 0.05
C SER A 124 -20.48 -3.51 -0.33
N GLY A 125 -20.19 -4.47 0.54
CA GLY A 125 -19.22 -5.53 0.34
C GLY A 125 -19.04 -6.36 1.61
N THR A 126 -18.17 -7.36 1.57
CA THR A 126 -17.85 -8.19 2.73
C THR A 126 -16.40 -7.97 3.15
N LEU A 127 -16.21 -7.52 4.38
CA LEU A 127 -14.91 -7.38 5.03
C LEU A 127 -14.58 -8.70 5.72
N GLN A 128 -13.41 -9.27 5.42
CA GLN A 128 -12.76 -10.23 6.31
C GLN A 128 -11.91 -9.41 7.28
N ASP A 129 -12.47 -9.09 8.46
CA ASP A 129 -11.90 -8.09 9.35
C ASP A 129 -10.58 -8.59 9.95
N PRO A 130 -9.45 -7.90 9.69
CA PRO A 130 -8.16 -8.36 10.17
C PRO A 130 -8.02 -8.23 11.69
N TYR A 131 -8.78 -7.35 12.35
CA TYR A 131 -8.61 -7.11 13.79
C TYR A 131 -9.30 -8.15 14.67
N THR A 132 -10.48 -8.61 14.26
CA THR A 132 -11.30 -9.57 15.00
C THR A 132 -11.31 -10.97 14.38
N GLY A 133 -10.89 -11.10 13.12
CA GLY A 133 -11.01 -12.34 12.33
C GLY A 133 -12.46 -12.68 11.95
N GLN A 134 -13.40 -11.75 12.13
CA GLN A 134 -14.81 -11.94 11.79
C GLN A 134 -15.10 -11.47 10.36
N SER A 135 -16.12 -12.06 9.75
CA SER A 135 -16.67 -11.57 8.49
C SER A 135 -17.77 -10.53 8.77
N ILE A 136 -17.65 -9.33 8.19
CA ILE A 136 -18.60 -8.22 8.37
C ILE A 136 -19.18 -7.84 7.01
N ASN A 137 -20.51 -7.82 6.90
CA ASN A 137 -21.17 -7.27 5.72
C ASN A 137 -21.29 -5.76 5.88
N PHE A 138 -20.51 -5.03 5.08
CA PHE A 138 -20.59 -3.59 5.00
C PHE A 138 -21.78 -3.17 4.13
N GLU A 139 -22.58 -2.25 4.66
CA GLU A 139 -23.61 -1.55 3.90
C GLU A 139 -23.50 -0.06 4.21
N ARG A 140 -23.43 0.77 3.19
CA ARG A 140 -23.39 2.23 3.34
C ARG A 140 -24.76 2.73 3.78
N GLY A 141 -24.79 3.36 4.94
CA GLY A 141 -25.96 4.02 5.51
C GLY A 141 -25.60 4.85 6.73
N GLN A 142 -26.53 5.70 7.17
CA GLN A 142 -26.34 6.58 8.34
C GLN A 142 -25.94 5.76 9.59
N ASP A 143 -26.62 4.64 9.81
CA ASP A 143 -26.47 3.82 11.02
C ASP A 143 -25.58 2.59 10.82
N THR A 144 -25.25 2.26 9.56
CA THR A 144 -24.53 1.02 9.20
C THR A 144 -23.08 1.28 8.79
N SER A 145 -22.76 2.48 8.27
CA SER A 145 -21.40 2.77 7.78
C SER A 145 -20.34 2.71 8.88
N SER A 146 -20.73 2.89 10.14
CA SER A 146 -19.83 2.86 11.30
C SER A 146 -19.42 1.44 11.72
N ALA A 147 -20.09 0.41 11.20
CA ALA A 147 -19.72 -0.99 11.44
C ALA A 147 -18.34 -1.31 10.84
N VAL A 148 -18.01 -0.71 9.69
CA VAL A 148 -16.66 -0.76 9.11
C VAL A 148 -16.06 0.64 9.08
N GLN A 149 -15.01 0.83 9.88
CA GLN A 149 -14.23 2.06 9.91
C GLN A 149 -12.94 1.89 9.11
N ILE A 150 -12.34 3.02 8.71
CA ILE A 150 -10.99 3.01 8.19
C ILE A 150 -10.09 3.45 9.35
N ASP A 151 -9.27 2.53 9.84
CA ASP A 151 -8.31 2.79 10.91
C ASP A 151 -7.00 3.33 10.33
N HIS A 152 -6.38 4.22 11.11
CA HIS A 152 -4.99 4.60 10.99
C HIS A 152 -4.16 3.64 11.85
N VAL A 153 -3.49 2.66 11.25
CA VAL A 153 -2.69 1.63 11.94
C VAL A 153 -1.73 2.27 12.95
N VAL A 154 -1.07 3.35 12.55
CA VAL A 154 -0.48 4.35 13.46
C VAL A 154 -1.45 5.53 13.60
N ALA A 155 -2.09 5.62 14.76
CA ALA A 155 -3.12 6.64 15.02
C ALA A 155 -2.56 8.07 14.91
N LEU A 156 -3.36 9.00 14.37
CA LEU A 156 -2.94 10.40 14.17
C LEU A 156 -2.45 11.09 15.46
N ALA A 157 -3.12 10.81 16.59
CA ALA A 157 -2.71 11.34 17.89
C ALA A 157 -1.41 10.69 18.42
N ASP A 158 -1.15 9.42 18.10
CA ASP A 158 0.11 8.76 18.44
C ASP A 158 1.26 9.37 17.63
N ALA A 159 1.06 9.52 16.31
CA ALA A 159 1.99 10.17 15.41
C ALA A 159 2.32 11.60 15.87
N TRP A 160 1.32 12.38 16.32
CA TRP A 160 1.55 13.73 16.88
C TRP A 160 2.56 13.72 18.02
N GLN A 161 2.38 12.81 18.98
CA GLN A 161 3.26 12.66 20.12
C GLN A 161 4.62 12.00 19.77
N LYS A 162 4.78 11.52 18.55
CA LYS A 162 5.95 10.78 18.07
C LYS A 162 6.63 11.38 16.84
N GLY A 163 6.33 12.65 16.52
CA GLY A 163 7.06 13.42 15.51
C GLY A 163 6.20 14.34 14.65
N ALA A 164 4.93 13.99 14.45
CA ALA A 164 4.08 14.67 13.48
C ALA A 164 3.77 16.13 13.81
N GLN A 165 3.94 16.56 15.07
CA GLN A 165 3.82 17.97 15.45
C GLN A 165 4.83 18.90 14.74
N LYS A 166 5.93 18.35 14.20
CA LYS A 166 6.97 19.09 13.47
C LYS A 166 6.77 19.10 11.96
N TRP A 167 5.82 18.31 11.46
CA TRP A 167 5.58 18.18 10.04
C TRP A 167 4.87 19.39 9.45
N SER A 168 5.01 19.57 8.14
CA SER A 168 4.15 20.48 7.39
C SER A 168 2.70 20.00 7.42
N ALA A 169 1.76 20.87 7.03
CA ALA A 169 0.37 20.45 6.83
C ALA A 169 0.26 19.37 5.74
N GLU A 170 1.02 19.51 4.65
CA GLU A 170 1.02 18.57 3.52
C GLU A 170 1.47 17.16 3.92
N THR A 171 2.55 17.03 4.70
CA THR A 171 3.00 15.72 5.19
C THR A 171 2.00 15.07 6.14
N ARG A 172 1.31 15.87 6.97
CA ARG A 172 0.23 15.34 7.84
C ARG A 172 -0.97 14.85 7.01
N GLU A 173 -1.34 15.59 5.97
CA GLU A 173 -2.40 15.18 5.04
C GLU A 173 -2.03 13.90 4.28
N GLN A 174 -0.79 13.78 3.79
CA GLN A 174 -0.29 12.55 3.19
C GLN A 174 -0.34 11.38 4.17
N PHE A 175 0.19 11.53 5.39
CA PHE A 175 0.16 10.50 6.42
C PHE A 175 -1.26 10.02 6.76
N ALA A 176 -2.23 10.93 6.77
CA ALA A 176 -3.61 10.61 7.09
C ALA A 176 -4.36 9.91 5.95
N ASN A 177 -3.86 9.98 4.72
CA ASN A 177 -4.50 9.40 3.55
C ASN A 177 -3.66 8.29 2.87
N ASP A 178 -2.50 7.96 3.42
CA ASP A 178 -1.61 6.94 2.89
C ASP A 178 -2.17 5.51 3.08
N PRO A 179 -2.43 4.75 1.99
CA PRO A 179 -2.88 3.36 2.09
C PRO A 179 -1.98 2.44 2.93
N LEU A 180 -0.69 2.76 3.08
CA LEU A 180 0.23 2.05 3.97
C LEU A 180 -0.27 2.09 5.42
N ASN A 181 -0.79 3.25 5.86
CA ASN A 181 -1.28 3.50 7.21
C ASN A 181 -2.77 3.19 7.39
N LEU A 182 -3.50 2.80 6.34
CA LEU A 182 -4.96 2.67 6.41
C LEU A 182 -5.46 1.24 6.24
N ARG A 183 -6.42 0.80 7.07
CA ARG A 183 -7.09 -0.51 6.96
C ARG A 183 -8.59 -0.40 7.23
N ALA A 184 -9.43 -1.06 6.45
CA ALA A 184 -10.84 -1.26 6.79
C ALA A 184 -10.95 -2.29 7.92
N VAL A 185 -11.64 -1.92 9.01
CA VAL A 185 -11.73 -2.75 10.23
C VAL A 185 -13.07 -2.63 10.93
N ASP A 186 -13.35 -3.56 11.85
CA ASP A 186 -14.48 -3.51 12.78
C ASP A 186 -14.50 -2.20 13.60
N GLY A 187 -15.62 -1.48 13.53
CA GLY A 187 -15.77 -0.16 14.14
C GLY A 187 -15.63 -0.12 15.66
N PRO A 188 -16.33 -0.98 16.43
CA PRO A 188 -16.15 -1.08 17.88
C PRO A 188 -14.73 -1.44 18.30
N THR A 189 -14.07 -2.36 17.61
CA THR A 189 -12.68 -2.76 17.90
C THR A 189 -11.71 -1.61 17.64
N ASN A 190 -11.91 -0.85 16.56
CA ASN A 190 -11.13 0.36 16.29
C ASN A 190 -11.32 1.46 17.36
N GLN A 191 -12.55 1.63 17.86
CA GLN A 191 -12.81 2.56 18.95
C GLN A 191 -12.10 2.15 20.25
N GLN A 192 -12.00 0.85 20.53
CA GLN A 192 -11.23 0.32 21.67
C GLN A 192 -9.73 0.57 21.53
N LYS A 193 -9.17 0.44 20.32
CA LYS A 193 -7.76 0.78 20.03
C LYS A 193 -7.47 2.25 20.36
N GLY A 194 -8.34 3.16 19.95
CA GLY A 194 -8.17 4.59 20.18
C GLY A 194 -6.83 5.11 19.61
N ALA A 195 -6.03 5.75 20.45
CA ALA A 195 -4.68 6.24 20.11
C ALA A 195 -3.55 5.36 20.68
N GLY A 196 -3.85 4.11 21.03
CA GLY A 196 -2.86 3.16 21.54
C GLY A 196 -1.82 2.79 20.48
N ASP A 197 -0.58 2.65 20.92
CA ASP A 197 0.49 2.01 20.15
C ASP A 197 0.53 0.51 20.44
N ALA A 198 1.48 -0.22 19.82
CA ALA A 198 1.64 -1.66 20.01
C ALA A 198 1.86 -2.10 21.48
N ALA A 199 2.38 -1.22 22.34
CA ALA A 199 2.49 -1.50 23.78
C ALA A 199 1.14 -1.42 24.51
N THR A 200 0.24 -0.58 24.01
CA THR A 200 -1.05 -0.29 24.63
C THR A 200 -2.15 -1.23 24.12
N TRP A 201 -2.13 -1.56 22.83
CA TRP A 201 -3.18 -2.31 22.18
C TRP A 201 -2.62 -3.12 20.99
N LEU A 202 -3.06 -4.38 20.91
CA LEU A 202 -2.84 -5.26 19.77
C LEU A 202 -4.18 -5.85 19.33
N PRO A 203 -4.36 -6.16 18.03
CA PRO A 203 -5.54 -6.84 17.53
C PRO A 203 -5.89 -8.09 18.36
N PRO A 204 -7.18 -8.30 18.71
CA PRO A 204 -7.65 -9.53 19.34
C PRO A 204 -7.34 -10.78 18.49
N ALA A 205 -7.45 -10.68 17.17
CA ALA A 205 -7.04 -11.72 16.23
C ALA A 205 -5.51 -11.86 16.24
N LYS A 206 -5.00 -12.83 17.00
CA LYS A 206 -3.55 -13.05 17.17
C LYS A 206 -2.83 -13.31 15.85
N GLY A 207 -3.49 -14.00 14.91
CA GLY A 207 -2.92 -14.33 13.61
C GLY A 207 -2.62 -13.13 12.71
N TYR A 208 -3.14 -11.94 13.02
CA TYR A 208 -2.87 -10.71 12.26
C TYR A 208 -1.80 -9.82 12.93
N ARG A 209 -1.24 -10.23 14.06
CA ARG A 209 -0.36 -9.35 14.85
C ARG A 209 0.97 -9.09 14.16
N CYS A 210 1.50 -10.06 13.43
CA CYS A 210 2.74 -9.91 12.64
C CYS A 210 2.60 -8.79 11.61
N GLU A 211 1.53 -8.84 10.81
CA GLU A 211 1.21 -7.85 9.79
C GLU A 211 0.91 -6.48 10.41
N TYR A 212 0.22 -6.46 11.55
CA TYR A 212 -0.09 -5.23 12.26
C TYR A 212 1.17 -4.50 12.75
N VAL A 213 2.12 -5.19 13.39
CA VAL A 213 3.34 -4.54 13.87
C VAL A 213 4.30 -4.22 12.72
N ALA A 214 4.38 -5.06 11.69
CA ALA A 214 5.13 -4.77 10.47
C ALA A 214 4.63 -3.50 9.79
N ALA A 215 3.31 -3.34 9.66
CA ALA A 215 2.72 -2.12 9.12
C ALA A 215 3.03 -0.89 9.99
N GLN A 216 3.01 -1.01 11.33
CA GLN A 216 3.41 0.11 12.20
C GLN A 216 4.86 0.52 12.00
N VAL A 217 5.79 -0.45 11.93
CA VAL A 217 7.22 -0.18 11.70
C VAL A 217 7.44 0.48 10.34
N ALA A 218 6.83 -0.07 9.28
CA ALA A 218 6.92 0.48 7.93
C ALA A 218 6.40 1.93 7.86
N VAL A 219 5.23 2.21 8.46
CA VAL A 219 4.69 3.58 8.53
C VAL A 219 5.61 4.49 9.32
N LYS A 220 6.11 4.05 10.48
CA LYS A 220 6.96 4.91 11.33
C LYS A 220 8.29 5.22 10.64
N SER A 221 8.89 4.24 9.97
CA SER A 221 10.10 4.41 9.18
C SER A 221 9.87 5.40 8.02
N ALA A 222 8.83 5.17 7.21
CA ALA A 222 8.51 6.01 6.05
C ALA A 222 8.28 7.49 6.41
N TYR A 223 7.77 7.77 7.61
CA TYR A 223 7.44 9.12 8.05
C TYR A 223 8.40 9.71 9.09
N GLY A 224 9.47 8.97 9.47
CA GLY A 224 10.43 9.42 10.48
C GLY A 224 9.80 9.64 11.87
N LEU A 225 8.84 8.79 12.24
CA LEU A 225 8.28 8.75 13.59
C LEU A 225 9.16 7.88 14.49
N TRP A 226 9.28 8.26 15.77
CA TRP A 226 9.98 7.43 16.75
C TRP A 226 9.04 6.44 17.44
N VAL A 227 9.61 5.48 18.16
CA VAL A 227 8.90 4.55 19.04
C VAL A 227 9.25 4.83 20.50
N THR A 228 8.38 4.42 21.42
CA THR A 228 8.78 4.31 22.84
C THR A 228 9.51 3.00 23.10
N ALA A 229 10.31 2.93 24.16
CA ALA A 229 10.97 1.67 24.54
C ALA A 229 9.96 0.54 24.73
N ALA A 230 8.86 0.79 25.45
CA ALA A 230 7.81 -0.21 25.66
C ALA A 230 7.11 -0.66 24.36
N GLU A 231 7.00 0.24 23.37
CA GLU A 231 6.44 -0.07 22.05
C GLU A 231 7.41 -0.91 21.23
N ALA A 232 8.70 -0.57 21.20
CA ALA A 232 9.72 -1.39 20.57
C ALA A 232 9.76 -2.81 21.17
N ASP A 233 9.76 -2.92 22.51
CA ASP A 233 9.71 -4.20 23.21
C ASP A 233 8.41 -4.99 22.92
N ALA A 234 7.30 -4.30 22.67
CA ALA A 234 6.04 -4.94 22.31
C ALA A 234 6.05 -5.45 20.87
N ILE A 235 6.62 -4.67 19.94
CA ILE A 235 6.80 -5.07 18.55
C ILE A 235 7.73 -6.30 18.49
N GLU A 236 8.89 -6.24 19.14
CA GLU A 236 9.86 -7.35 19.11
C GLU A 236 9.25 -8.65 19.65
N ARG A 237 8.53 -8.61 20.78
CA ARG A 237 7.83 -9.79 21.31
C ARG A 237 6.77 -10.36 20.38
N VAL A 238 6.16 -9.53 19.52
CA VAL A 238 5.25 -10.04 18.49
C VAL A 238 6.06 -10.71 17.38
N LEU A 239 7.15 -10.09 16.94
CA LEU A 239 8.04 -10.61 15.89
C LEU A 239 8.72 -11.93 16.28
N GLU A 240 9.00 -12.17 17.56
CA GLU A 240 9.48 -13.48 18.07
C GLU A 240 8.49 -14.63 17.85
N GLY A 241 7.19 -14.32 17.75
CA GLY A 241 6.12 -15.29 17.52
C GLY A 241 5.67 -15.39 16.05
N CYS A 242 6.31 -14.62 15.18
CA CYS A 242 6.29 -14.75 13.74
C CYS A 242 7.48 -15.67 13.35
#